data_AF-A0A5D4H772-F1
#
_entry.id   AF-A0A5D4H772-F1
#
_cell.length_a   1.000
_cell.length_b   1.000
_cell.length_c   1.000
_cell.angle_alpha   90.00
_cell.angle_beta   90.00
_cell.angle_gamma   90.00
#
_symmetry.space_group_name_H-M   'P 1'
#
loop_
_entity.id
_entity.type
_entity.pdbx_description
1 polymer ?
#
loop_
_entity_poly.entity_id
_entity_poly.type
_entity_poly.pdbx_seq_one_letter_code
_entity_poly.pdbx_strand_id
1 'polypeptide(L)' 'VPAVLIDHARKVADEYRTRTGSPIDTDTLRSRLGVPPHLADAIAARLS' A
#
# COMPACT_ATOMS: atom_id res chain seq x y z
N VAL A 1 11.43 6.37 -4.40
CA VAL A 1 10.69 5.10 -4.57
C VAL A 1 10.21 5.01 -6.01
N PRO A 2 10.37 3.87 -6.70
CA PRO A 2 9.91 3.68 -8.08
C PRO A 2 8.43 4.01 -8.27
N ALA A 3 8.07 4.74 -9.34
CA ALA A 3 6.69 5.12 -9.65
C ALA A 3 5.76 3.90 -9.78
N VAL A 4 6.26 2.79 -10.34
CA VAL A 4 5.49 1.54 -10.51
C VAL A 4 5.01 0.94 -9.19
N LEU A 5 5.78 1.12 -8.11
CA LEU A 5 5.38 0.65 -6.78
C LEU A 5 4.30 1.53 -6.17
N ILE A 6 4.32 2.83 -6.47
CA ILE A 6 3.29 3.77 -6.02
C ILE A 6 1.96 3.45 -6.70
N ASP A 7 1.97 3.20 -8.01
CA ASP A 7 0.76 2.83 -8.75
C ASP A 7 0.21 1.48 -8.28
N HIS A 8 1.09 0.50 -8.04
CA HIS A 8 0.66 -0.79 -7.48
C HIS A 8 0.08 -0.62 -6.06
N ALA A 9 0.70 0.19 -5.21
CA ALA A 9 0.21 0.46 -3.86
C ALA A 9 -1.16 1.13 -3.86
N ARG A 10 -1.41 2.08 -4.78
CA ARG A 10 -2.72 2.70 -4.97
C ARG A 10 -3.78 1.68 -5.33
N LYS A 11 -3.50 0.83 -6.32
CA LYS A 11 -4.43 -0.22 -6.74
C LYS A 11 -4.78 -1.16 -5.58
N VAL A 12 -3.77 -1.60 -4.82
CA VAL A 12 -3.96 -2.48 -3.67
C VAL A 12 -4.81 -1.81 -2.58
N ALA A 13 -4.58 -0.53 -2.32
CA ALA A 13 -5.34 0.24 -1.34
C ALA A 13 -6.80 0.42 -1.76
N ASP A 14 -7.05 0.74 -3.04
CA ASP A 14 -8.41 0.88 -3.58
C ASP A 14 -9.16 -0.46 -3.53
N GLU A 15 -8.56 -1.56 -3.97
CA GLU A 15 -9.17 -2.88 -3.90
C GLU A 15 -9.49 -3.30 -2.45
N TYR A 16 -8.61 -2.98 -1.50
CA TYR A 16 -8.85 -3.27 -0.09
C TYR A 16 -10.04 -2.46 0.43
N ARG A 17 -10.10 -1.17 0.11
CA ARG A 17 -11.20 -0.29 0.51
C ARG A 17 -12.52 -0.70 -0.10
N THR A 18 -12.56 -1.05 -1.39
CA THR A 18 -13.78 -1.56 -2.04
C THR A 18 -14.28 -2.85 -1.39
N ARG A 19 -13.37 -3.73 -0.97
CA ARG A 19 -13.73 -5.03 -0.37
C ARG A 19 -14.12 -4.95 1.11
N THR A 20 -13.50 -4.06 1.88
CA THR A 20 -13.62 -4.02 3.34
C THR A 20 -14.34 -2.78 3.87
N GLY A 21 -14.55 -1.77 3.03
CA GLY A 21 -15.06 -0.46 3.44
C GLY A 21 -14.08 0.39 4.25
N SER A 22 -12.89 -0.14 4.57
CA SER A 22 -11.92 0.50 5.45
C SER A 22 -10.60 0.79 4.72
N PRO A 23 -9.83 1.81 5.13
CA PRO A 23 -8.48 2.02 4.61
C PRO A 23 -7.58 0.81 4.94
N ILE A 24 -6.63 0.50 4.05
CA ILE A 24 -5.64 -0.54 4.27
C ILE A 24 -4.60 -0.05 5.28
N ASP A 25 -4.25 -0.88 6.26
CA ASP A 25 -3.15 -0.60 7.17
C ASP A 25 -1.78 -0.91 6.52
N THR A 26 -0.72 -0.31 7.05
CA THR A 26 0.64 -0.43 6.48
C THR A 26 1.17 -1.86 6.50
N ASP A 27 0.86 -2.66 7.53
CA ASP A 27 1.30 -4.05 7.63
C ASP A 27 0.63 -4.93 6.56
N THR A 28 -0.66 -4.72 6.31
CA THR A 28 -1.41 -5.40 5.24
C THR A 28 -0.93 -4.92 3.87
N LEU A 29 -0.69 -3.62 3.68
CA LEU A 29 -0.16 -3.08 2.43
C LEU A 29 1.23 -3.66 2.11
N ARG A 30 2.13 -3.73 3.10
CA ARG A 30 3.45 -4.37 2.99
C ARG A 30 3.33 -5.82 2.55
N SER A 31 2.47 -6.57 3.24
CA SER A 31 2.25 -8.00 2.99
C SER A 31 1.75 -8.25 1.56
N ARG A 32 0.91 -7.34 1.03
CA ARG A 32 0.39 -7.43 -0.34
C ARG A 32 1.39 -6.99 -1.41
N LEU A 33 2.23 -6.01 -1.12
CA LEU A 33 3.25 -5.53 -2.05
C LEU A 33 4.48 -6.45 -2.12
N GLY A 34 4.69 -7.32 -1.12
CA GLY A 34 5.88 -8.19 -1.05
C GLY A 34 7.19 -7.42 -0.86
N VAL A 35 7.12 -6.20 -0.31
CA VAL A 35 8.26 -5.30 -0.16
C VAL A 35 8.82 -5.31 1.27
N PRO A 36 10.10 -4.97 1.47
CA PRO A 36 10.67 -4.80 2.80
C PRO A 36 9.92 -3.75 3.64
N PRO A 37 9.94 -3.87 4.99
CA PRO A 37 9.19 -2.99 5.89
C PRO A 37 9.45 -1.50 5.65
N HIS A 38 10.72 -1.11 5.57
CA HIS A 38 11.12 0.28 5.34
C HIS A 38 10.58 0.89 4.04
N LEU A 39 10.29 0.06 3.04
CA LEU A 39 9.82 0.51 1.73
C LEU A 39 8.29 0.66 1.72
N ALA A 40 7.57 -0.19 2.46
CA ALA A 40 6.14 -0.04 2.69
C ALA A 40 5.81 1.21 3.50
N ASP A 41 6.60 1.49 4.55
CA ASP A 41 6.42 2.69 5.38
C ASP A 41 6.59 3.97 4.55
N ALA A 42 7.59 4.01 3.66
CA ALA A 42 7.81 5.14 2.76
C ALA A 42 6.67 5.34 1.74
N ILE A 43 6.01 4.26 1.31
CA ILE A 43 4.84 4.32 0.42
C ILE A 43 3.60 4.77 1.21
N ALA A 44 3.36 4.21 2.39
CA ALA A 44 2.23 4.56 3.24
C ALA A 44 2.26 6.04 3.64
N ALA A 45 3.43 6.57 3.99
CA ALA A 45 3.63 7.99 4.28
C ALA A 45 3.36 8.92 3.08
N ARG A 46 3.29 8.39 1.85
CA ARG A 46 2.95 9.16 0.63
C ARG A 46 1.46 9.07 0.28
N LEU A 47 0.76 8.06 0.78
CA LEU A 47 -0.66 7.81 0.55
C LEU A 47 -1.57 8.48 1.58
N SER A 48 -1.00 8.95 2.70
CA SER A 48 -1.66 9.80 3.69
C SER A 48 -1.99 11.18 3.14
#